data_AF-A0A926DNA5-F1
#
_entry.id   AF-A0A926DNA5-F1
#
_cell.length_a   1.000
_cell.length_b   1.000
_cell.length_c   1.000
_cell.angle_alpha   90.00
_cell.angle_beta   90.00
_cell.angle_gamma   90.00
#
_symmetry.space_group_name_H-M   'P 1'
#
loop_
_entity.id
_entity.type
_entity.pdbx_description
1 polymer ?
#
loop_
_entity_poly.entity_id
_entity_poly.type
_entity_poly.pdbx_seq_one_letter_code
_entity_poly.pdbx_strand_id
1 'polypeptide(L)'
;MDMTLYALLMKKIKEINDIVSTIPNPLVYRGSIANIDELPASPKVGDMYNIETKSIYGEPGMNVAWNGDNWDTLGAAIDMSNFYTKTESDVKFGYHAPEILDATGDTISWDVSTSDNASVTLTGTKVITITNGQEGKVISISCYGGTLDFSDTTQYNKSTVLSYLQPIVEYEHITYTLIYNNGKWDVTACIFAGGSANV
;
A
#
# COMPACT_ATOMS: atom_id res chain seq x y z
N MET A 1 -13.04 63.82 28.70
CA MET A 1 -13.45 62.80 27.71
C MET A 1 -14.93 62.98 27.48
N ASP A 2 -15.38 63.07 26.22
CA ASP A 2 -16.79 63.21 25.88
C ASP A 2 -17.60 62.01 26.38
N MET A 3 -18.73 62.28 27.06
CA MET A 3 -19.61 61.26 27.65
C MET A 3 -20.22 60.35 26.58
N THR A 4 -20.44 60.87 25.37
CA THR A 4 -20.94 60.13 24.22
C THR A 4 -19.90 59.13 23.70
N LEU A 5 -18.64 59.58 23.61
CA LEU A 5 -17.51 58.73 23.22
C LEU A 5 -17.28 57.60 24.24
N TYR A 6 -17.37 57.90 25.54
CA TYR A 6 -17.25 56.89 26.60
C TYR A 6 -18.34 55.81 26.51
N ALA A 7 -19.60 56.20 26.32
CA ALA A 7 -20.72 55.28 26.18
C ALA A 7 -20.57 54.37 24.95
N LEU A 8 -20.11 54.94 23.83
CA LEU A 8 -19.86 54.19 22.60
C LEU A 8 -18.73 53.15 22.77
N LEU A 9 -17.64 53.54 23.45
CA LEU A 9 -16.51 52.63 23.74
C LEU A 9 -16.96 51.46 24.63
N MET A 10 -17.73 51.73 25.68
CA MET A 10 -18.23 50.68 26.58
C MET A 10 -19.18 49.71 25.88
N LYS A 11 -20.04 50.22 24.96
CA LYS A 11 -20.90 49.38 24.13
C LYS A 11 -20.06 48.43 23.25
N LYS A 12 -19.03 48.94 22.57
CA LYS A 12 -18.15 48.13 21.72
C LYS A 12 -17.35 47.09 22.50
N ILE A 13 -16.84 47.44 23.68
CA ILE A 13 -16.14 46.48 24.56
C ILE A 13 -17.08 45.34 24.96
N LYS A 14 -18.33 45.66 25.32
CA LYS A 14 -19.33 44.66 25.64
C LYS A 14 -19.62 43.75 24.44
N GLU A 15 -19.86 44.31 23.25
CA GLU A 15 -20.09 43.54 22.03
C GLU A 15 -18.92 42.58 21.71
N ILE A 16 -17.67 43.04 21.88
CA ILE A 16 -16.48 42.19 21.71
C ILE A 16 -16.46 41.06 22.74
N ASN A 17 -16.72 41.35 24.01
CA ASN A 17 -16.75 40.33 25.07
C ASN A 17 -17.86 39.29 24.84
N ASP A 18 -19.04 39.75 24.43
CA ASP A 18 -20.16 38.87 24.09
C ASP A 18 -19.75 37.93 22.94
N ILE A 19 -19.14 38.46 21.87
CA ILE A 19 -18.62 37.64 20.76
C ILE A 19 -17.56 36.66 21.25
N VAL A 20 -16.57 37.10 22.03
CA VAL A 20 -15.49 36.22 22.55
C VAL A 20 -16.06 35.09 23.41
N SER A 21 -17.10 35.36 24.21
CA SER A 21 -17.75 34.33 25.03
C SER A 21 -18.49 33.25 24.23
N THR A 22 -18.85 33.54 22.98
CA THR A 22 -19.51 32.57 22.09
C THR A 22 -18.52 31.66 21.34
N ILE A 23 -17.22 31.95 21.40
CA ILE A 23 -16.20 31.13 20.75
C ILE A 23 -16.01 29.84 21.57
N PRO A 24 -16.25 28.64 20.99
CA PRO A 24 -16.01 27.37 21.68
C PRO A 24 -14.53 27.24 22.08
N ASN A 25 -14.24 26.57 23.19
CA ASN A 25 -12.87 26.38 23.66
C ASN A 25 -12.06 25.56 22.63
N PRO A 26 -11.10 26.16 21.90
CA PRO A 26 -10.32 25.43 20.91
C PRO A 26 -9.33 24.50 21.60
N LEU A 27 -8.98 23.38 20.97
CA LEU A 27 -7.81 22.61 21.39
C LEU A 27 -6.53 23.37 21.00
N VAL A 28 -5.73 23.74 22.00
CA VAL A 28 -4.50 24.51 21.84
C VAL A 28 -3.33 23.62 22.22
N TYR A 29 -2.55 23.19 21.23
CA TYR A 29 -1.32 22.46 21.49
C TYR A 29 -0.29 23.36 22.18
N ARG A 30 0.08 23.00 23.41
CA ARG A 30 1.02 23.73 24.26
C ARG A 30 2.45 23.18 24.19
N GLY A 31 2.63 21.98 23.65
CA GLY A 31 3.92 21.34 23.45
C GLY A 31 3.99 19.92 24.01
N SER A 32 5.19 19.35 23.95
CA SER A 32 5.54 18.10 24.61
C SER A 32 6.12 18.39 26.00
N ILE A 33 5.78 17.55 26.96
CA ILE A 33 6.33 17.55 28.32
C ILE A 33 6.90 16.17 28.62
N ALA A 34 7.95 16.12 29.45
CA ALA A 34 8.63 14.86 29.71
C ALA A 34 7.75 13.89 30.51
N ASN A 35 6.96 14.39 31.46
CA ASN A 35 6.12 13.59 32.36
C ASN A 35 4.95 14.42 32.93
N ILE A 36 4.05 13.77 33.69
CA ILE A 36 2.82 14.42 34.21
C ILE A 36 3.06 15.55 35.22
N ASP A 37 4.21 15.60 35.88
CA ASP A 37 4.50 16.61 36.90
C ASP A 37 4.72 18.01 36.28
N GLU A 38 4.95 18.06 34.95
CA GLU A 38 5.09 19.30 34.18
C GLU A 38 3.73 19.86 33.70
N LEU A 39 2.62 19.14 33.94
CA LEU A 39 1.30 19.69 33.64
C LEU A 39 1.03 20.92 34.54
N PRO A 40 0.53 22.03 33.97
CA PRO A 40 0.30 23.24 34.73
C PRO A 40 -0.77 23.03 35.81
N ALA A 41 -0.58 23.62 36.98
CA ALA A 41 -1.56 23.61 38.07
C ALA A 41 -2.79 24.50 37.80
N SER A 42 -2.73 25.36 36.78
CA SER A 42 -3.83 26.25 36.37
C SER A 42 -3.98 26.27 34.84
N PRO A 43 -4.40 25.14 34.24
CA PRO A 43 -4.62 25.04 32.80
C PRO A 43 -5.86 25.84 32.37
N LYS A 44 -5.94 26.17 31.08
CA LYS A 44 -7.15 26.70 30.46
C LYS A 44 -7.87 25.59 29.72
N VAL A 45 -9.20 25.65 29.65
CA VAL A 45 -10.00 24.69 28.88
C VAL A 45 -9.49 24.68 27.43
N GLY A 46 -9.18 23.47 26.94
CA GLY A 46 -8.62 23.25 25.61
C GLY A 46 -7.09 23.22 25.55
N ASP A 47 -6.36 23.54 26.61
CA ASP A 47 -4.91 23.33 26.65
C ASP A 47 -4.59 21.85 26.44
N MET A 48 -3.74 21.54 25.46
CA MET A 48 -3.36 20.18 25.08
C MET A 48 -1.85 19.99 25.19
N TYR A 49 -1.42 18.91 25.83
CA TYR A 49 -0.01 18.53 25.93
C TYR A 49 0.19 17.10 25.44
N ASN A 50 1.35 16.87 24.83
CA ASN A 50 1.87 15.53 24.58
C ASN A 50 2.75 15.11 25.76
N ILE A 51 2.53 13.92 26.32
CA ILE A 51 3.34 13.39 27.43
C ILE A 51 4.31 12.34 26.88
N GLU A 52 5.61 12.62 26.92
CA GLU A 52 6.62 11.79 26.26
C GLU A 52 6.87 10.46 26.95
N THR A 53 6.56 10.34 28.24
CA THR A 53 6.73 9.10 29.01
C THR A 53 5.40 8.47 29.39
N LYS A 54 5.46 7.16 29.70
CA LYS A 54 4.31 6.41 30.17
C LYS A 54 3.76 7.01 31.46
N SER A 55 2.45 7.16 31.55
CA SER A 55 1.78 7.76 32.71
C SER A 55 0.42 7.13 32.99
N ILE A 56 -0.30 7.69 33.97
CA ILE A 56 -1.69 7.31 34.25
C ILE A 56 -2.64 7.58 33.07
N TYR A 57 -2.24 8.46 32.14
CA TYR A 57 -3.02 8.79 30.95
C TYR A 57 -2.75 7.81 29.79
N GLY A 58 -1.69 6.99 29.85
CA GLY A 58 -1.43 5.93 28.88
C GLY A 58 0.04 5.72 28.52
N GLU A 59 0.27 5.11 27.37
CA GLU A 59 1.61 4.83 26.82
C GLU A 59 2.36 6.12 26.43
N PRO A 60 3.70 6.07 26.24
CA PRO A 60 4.50 7.20 25.77
C PRO A 60 3.89 7.89 24.54
N GLY A 61 3.92 9.23 24.54
CA GLY A 61 3.37 10.05 23.46
C GLY A 61 1.87 10.31 23.57
N MET A 62 1.25 10.09 24.74
CA MET A 62 -0.18 10.30 24.95
C MET A 62 -0.52 11.80 24.97
N ASN A 63 -1.49 12.21 24.14
CA ASN A 63 -2.03 13.55 24.19
C ASN A 63 -3.12 13.65 25.26
N VAL A 64 -3.05 14.69 26.07
CA VAL A 64 -4.10 15.03 27.04
C VAL A 64 -4.59 16.45 26.81
N ALA A 65 -5.87 16.70 27.03
CA ALA A 65 -6.47 18.03 26.95
C ALA A 65 -7.25 18.38 28.23
N TRP A 66 -7.11 19.60 28.71
CA TRP A 66 -7.87 20.06 29.87
C TRP A 66 -9.31 20.37 29.49
N ASN A 67 -10.27 19.66 30.09
CA ASN A 67 -11.69 19.85 29.78
C ASN A 67 -12.40 20.88 30.69
N GLY A 68 -11.71 21.39 31.71
CA GLY A 68 -12.29 22.27 32.74
C GLY A 68 -12.18 21.71 34.16
N ASP A 69 -12.18 20.38 34.28
CA ASP A 69 -12.19 19.66 35.55
C ASP A 69 -11.04 18.66 35.67
N ASN A 70 -10.69 17.99 34.57
CA ASN A 70 -9.61 17.01 34.51
C ASN A 70 -8.92 17.00 33.14
N TRP A 71 -7.74 16.39 33.10
CA TRP A 71 -7.06 16.05 31.86
C TRP A 71 -7.78 14.85 31.22
N ASP A 72 -8.32 15.07 30.02
CA ASP A 72 -8.95 14.06 29.19
C ASP A 72 -7.94 13.48 28.19
N THR A 73 -8.05 12.19 27.90
CA THR A 73 -7.07 11.46 27.11
C THR A 73 -7.49 11.43 25.65
N LEU A 74 -6.68 11.96 24.74
CA LEU A 74 -7.03 12.10 23.31
C LEU A 74 -6.33 11.09 22.40
N GLY A 75 -5.44 10.26 22.94
CA GLY A 75 -4.71 9.24 22.19
C GLY A 75 -3.26 9.63 21.90
N ALA A 76 -2.42 8.62 21.68
CA ALA A 76 -1.02 8.83 21.36
C ALA A 76 -0.82 9.09 19.87
N ALA A 77 0.28 9.77 19.53
CA ALA A 77 0.74 9.79 18.14
C ALA A 77 1.04 8.36 17.69
N ILE A 78 0.53 7.96 16.52
CA ILE A 78 0.78 6.64 15.94
C ILE A 78 2.01 6.76 15.03
N ASP A 79 3.05 5.96 15.30
CA ASP A 79 4.17 5.81 14.39
C ASP A 79 3.75 5.02 13.15
N MET A 80 3.70 5.70 12.01
CA MET A 80 3.34 5.10 10.73
C MET A 80 4.54 4.66 9.89
N SER A 81 5.77 4.76 10.40
CA SER A 81 7.00 4.47 9.65
C SER A 81 7.10 3.02 9.16
N ASN A 82 6.41 2.09 9.83
CA ASN A 82 6.37 0.68 9.43
C ASN A 82 5.33 0.36 8.34
N PHE A 83 4.48 1.31 7.97
CA PHE A 83 3.49 1.11 6.91
C PHE A 83 4.04 1.59 5.57
N TYR A 84 3.71 0.88 4.50
CA TYR A 84 4.00 1.34 3.15
C TYR A 84 3.27 2.65 2.87
N THR A 85 3.98 3.60 2.26
CA THR A 85 3.36 4.74 1.60
C THR A 85 2.51 4.27 0.42
N LYS A 86 1.58 5.12 -0.03
CA LYS A 86 0.79 4.85 -1.23
C LYS A 86 1.67 4.52 -2.43
N THR A 87 2.76 5.28 -2.63
CA THR A 87 3.67 5.05 -3.76
C THR A 87 4.36 3.69 -3.65
N GLU A 88 4.85 3.31 -2.46
CA GLU A 88 5.46 2.00 -2.25
C GLU A 88 4.46 0.85 -2.41
N SER A 89 3.21 1.03 -1.95
CA SER A 89 2.16 0.04 -2.15
C SER A 89 1.76 -0.09 -3.61
N ASP A 90 1.67 1.02 -4.35
CA ASP A 90 1.34 1.02 -5.78
C ASP A 90 2.43 0.32 -6.59
N VAL A 91 3.71 0.48 -6.22
CA VAL A 91 4.81 -0.26 -6.85
C VAL A 91 4.76 -1.75 -6.51
N LYS A 92 4.48 -2.10 -5.26
CA LYS A 92 4.56 -3.48 -4.77
C LYS A 92 3.33 -4.32 -5.10
N PHE A 93 2.15 -3.70 -5.15
CA PHE A 93 0.85 -4.37 -5.31
C PHE A 93 0.01 -3.79 -6.45
N GLY A 94 0.52 -2.80 -7.19
CA GLY A 94 -0.17 -2.24 -8.34
C GLY A 94 -0.42 -3.30 -9.41
N TYR A 95 -1.42 -3.02 -10.25
CA TYR A 95 -1.66 -3.83 -11.44
C TYR A 95 -0.49 -3.64 -12.42
N HIS A 96 0.26 -4.71 -12.66
CA HIS A 96 1.26 -4.76 -13.72
C HIS A 96 0.59 -5.30 -14.98
N ALA A 97 0.56 -4.49 -16.04
CA ALA A 97 0.11 -4.98 -17.35
C ALA A 97 1.04 -6.11 -17.80
N PRO A 98 0.53 -7.15 -18.50
CA PRO A 98 1.38 -8.21 -18.99
C PRO A 98 2.49 -7.65 -19.89
N GLU A 99 3.73 -8.09 -19.68
CA GLU A 99 4.78 -7.85 -20.65
C GLU A 99 4.49 -8.65 -21.93
N ILE A 100 4.57 -8.01 -23.09
CA ILE A 100 4.43 -8.70 -24.38
C ILE A 100 5.80 -9.24 -24.78
N LEU A 101 5.96 -10.56 -24.76
CA LEU A 101 7.24 -11.20 -25.09
C LEU A 101 7.45 -11.27 -26.60
N ASP A 102 8.69 -11.07 -27.04
CA ASP A 102 9.09 -11.22 -28.43
C ASP A 102 9.25 -12.70 -28.81
N ALA A 103 8.43 -13.15 -29.75
CA ALA A 103 8.43 -14.52 -30.27
C ALA A 103 9.24 -14.69 -31.57
N THR A 104 9.92 -13.65 -32.07
CA THR A 104 10.65 -13.71 -33.34
C THR A 104 11.87 -14.64 -33.30
N GLY A 105 12.56 -14.71 -32.15
CA GLY A 105 13.69 -15.61 -31.94
C GLY A 105 13.30 -17.08 -31.77
N ASP A 106 14.28 -17.98 -31.89
CA ASP A 106 14.10 -19.42 -31.62
C ASP A 106 13.88 -19.70 -30.13
N THR A 107 14.41 -18.83 -29.26
CA THR A 107 14.23 -18.87 -27.81
C THR A 107 13.65 -17.55 -27.34
N ILE A 108 12.57 -17.63 -26.56
CA ILE A 108 11.95 -16.50 -25.89
C ILE A 108 12.71 -16.25 -24.59
N SER A 109 13.01 -14.99 -24.30
CA SER A 109 13.67 -14.60 -23.05
C SER A 109 12.74 -13.70 -22.25
N TRP A 110 12.60 -13.96 -20.96
CA TRP A 110 11.82 -13.12 -20.05
C TRP A 110 12.60 -12.85 -18.75
N ASP A 111 12.73 -11.58 -18.41
CA ASP A 111 13.30 -11.11 -17.16
C ASP A 111 12.18 -10.74 -16.20
N VAL A 112 11.94 -11.52 -15.13
CA VAL A 112 10.79 -11.28 -14.25
C VAL A 112 10.94 -10.02 -13.38
N SER A 113 12.02 -9.25 -13.50
CA SER A 113 12.13 -7.94 -12.83
C SER A 113 11.27 -6.86 -13.49
N THR A 114 10.82 -7.08 -14.74
CA THR A 114 9.98 -6.14 -15.50
C THR A 114 8.49 -6.31 -15.17
N SER A 115 8.03 -7.54 -14.91
CA SER A 115 6.65 -7.87 -14.58
C SER A 115 6.52 -9.28 -13.98
N ASP A 116 5.44 -9.52 -13.24
CA ASP A 116 5.06 -10.84 -12.72
C ASP A 116 4.15 -11.62 -13.69
N ASN A 117 3.66 -10.96 -14.74
CA ASN A 117 2.82 -11.53 -15.77
C ASN A 117 3.32 -11.14 -17.16
N ALA A 118 3.22 -12.10 -18.08
CA ALA A 118 3.57 -11.91 -19.48
C ALA A 118 2.54 -12.54 -20.41
N SER A 119 2.53 -12.10 -21.66
CA SER A 119 1.80 -12.74 -22.73
C SER A 119 2.64 -12.89 -23.99
N VAL A 120 2.34 -13.93 -24.77
CA VAL A 120 3.04 -14.20 -26.02
C VAL A 120 2.12 -14.89 -27.02
N THR A 121 2.25 -14.51 -28.30
CA THR A 121 1.56 -15.17 -29.41
C THR A 121 2.57 -15.96 -30.22
N LEU A 122 2.29 -17.25 -30.40
CA LEU A 122 3.17 -18.22 -31.07
C LEU A 122 2.44 -18.88 -32.24
N THR A 123 3.22 -19.38 -33.21
CA THR A 123 2.73 -20.22 -34.32
C THR A 123 3.07 -21.71 -34.13
N GLY A 124 3.71 -22.05 -33.00
CA GLY A 124 4.16 -23.40 -32.69
C GLY A 124 4.81 -23.46 -31.31
N THR A 125 5.51 -24.55 -31.01
CA THR A 125 6.26 -24.70 -29.76
C THR A 125 7.56 -23.90 -29.80
N LYS A 126 7.85 -23.10 -28.77
CA LYS A 126 9.12 -22.38 -28.61
C LYS A 126 9.73 -22.56 -27.23
N VAL A 127 11.06 -22.63 -27.17
CA VAL A 127 11.80 -22.69 -25.91
C VAL A 127 11.74 -21.34 -25.20
N ILE A 128 11.69 -21.34 -23.87
CA ILE A 128 11.74 -20.13 -23.05
C ILE A 128 12.85 -20.20 -22.01
N THR A 129 13.52 -19.07 -21.79
CA THR A 129 14.47 -18.83 -20.70
C THR A 129 13.93 -17.74 -19.79
N ILE A 130 13.88 -18.00 -18.48
CA ILE A 130 13.36 -17.06 -17.48
C ILE A 130 14.47 -16.70 -16.49
N THR A 131 14.80 -15.42 -16.37
CA THR A 131 15.86 -14.91 -15.50
C THR A 131 15.30 -14.15 -14.29
N ASN A 132 16.16 -13.88 -13.31
CA ASN A 132 15.86 -13.10 -12.10
C ASN A 132 14.75 -13.66 -11.19
N GLY A 133 14.59 -14.99 -11.18
CA GLY A 133 13.72 -15.69 -10.23
C GLY A 133 14.13 -15.42 -8.77
N GLN A 134 13.13 -15.19 -7.91
CA GLN A 134 13.30 -14.96 -6.48
C GLN A 134 12.51 -16.03 -5.72
N GLU A 135 13.06 -16.56 -4.62
CA GLU A 135 12.42 -17.64 -3.87
C GLU A 135 10.97 -17.30 -3.47
N GLY A 136 10.03 -18.21 -3.76
CA GLY A 136 8.60 -18.03 -3.52
C GLY A 136 7.88 -17.13 -4.52
N LYS A 137 8.57 -16.56 -5.51
CA LYS A 137 7.95 -15.72 -6.54
C LYS A 137 7.04 -16.56 -7.43
N VAL A 138 5.84 -16.04 -7.68
CA VAL A 138 4.84 -16.64 -8.57
C VAL A 138 4.70 -15.74 -9.79
N ILE A 139 4.77 -16.33 -10.97
CA ILE A 139 4.59 -15.63 -12.25
C ILE A 139 3.58 -16.35 -13.14
N SER A 140 3.02 -15.64 -14.11
CA SER A 140 2.12 -16.23 -15.10
C SER A 140 2.47 -15.81 -16.53
N ILE A 141 2.30 -16.74 -17.48
CA ILE A 141 2.49 -16.48 -18.91
C ILE A 141 1.28 -16.98 -19.69
N SER A 142 0.54 -16.08 -20.31
CA SER A 142 -0.53 -16.43 -21.23
C SER A 142 0.02 -16.60 -22.65
N CYS A 143 -0.12 -17.79 -23.19
CA CYS A 143 0.43 -18.21 -24.48
C CYS A 143 -0.71 -18.52 -25.47
N TYR A 144 -0.75 -17.78 -26.58
CA TYR A 144 -1.78 -17.87 -27.62
C TYR A 144 -1.22 -18.54 -28.88
N GLY A 145 -2.00 -19.43 -29.52
CA GLY A 145 -1.68 -20.03 -30.82
C GLY A 145 -0.58 -21.11 -30.82
N GLY A 146 0.19 -21.26 -29.74
CA GLY A 146 1.23 -22.27 -29.60
C GLY A 146 1.57 -22.59 -28.15
N THR A 147 2.70 -23.25 -27.91
CA THR A 147 3.10 -23.74 -26.59
C THR A 147 4.52 -23.31 -26.23
N LEU A 148 4.82 -23.27 -24.93
CA LEU A 148 6.18 -23.03 -24.44
C LEU A 148 6.82 -24.35 -24.05
N ASP A 149 8.08 -24.52 -24.44
CA ASP A 149 8.90 -25.67 -24.07
C ASP A 149 9.73 -25.37 -22.82
N PHE A 150 9.42 -26.11 -21.76
CA PHE A 150 10.11 -26.12 -20.48
C PHE A 150 10.95 -27.41 -20.33
N SER A 151 11.61 -27.85 -21.39
CA SER A 151 12.42 -29.09 -21.41
C SER A 151 13.74 -28.97 -20.65
N ASP A 152 14.25 -27.74 -20.42
CA ASP A 152 15.47 -27.51 -19.66
C ASP A 152 15.27 -27.81 -18.16
N THR A 153 15.59 -29.04 -17.78
CA THR A 153 15.49 -29.52 -16.39
C THR A 153 16.45 -28.83 -15.42
N THR A 154 17.41 -28.03 -15.90
CA THR A 154 18.26 -27.22 -15.03
C THR A 154 17.52 -26.00 -14.51
N GLN A 155 16.56 -25.49 -15.28
CA GLN A 155 15.73 -24.33 -14.94
C GLN A 155 14.32 -24.70 -14.47
N TYR A 156 13.73 -25.78 -15.01
CA TYR A 156 12.31 -26.08 -14.84
C TYR A 156 12.04 -27.46 -14.24
N ASN A 157 11.10 -27.51 -13.30
CA ASN A 157 10.46 -28.74 -12.84
C ASN A 157 9.03 -28.76 -13.41
N LYS A 158 8.76 -29.65 -14.37
CA LYS A 158 7.42 -29.74 -14.99
C LYS A 158 6.47 -30.59 -14.15
N SER A 159 5.26 -30.08 -13.93
CA SER A 159 4.17 -30.92 -13.44
C SER A 159 3.84 -32.02 -14.45
N THR A 160 3.54 -33.22 -13.96
CA THR A 160 3.08 -34.35 -14.78
C THR A 160 1.78 -34.02 -15.53
N VAL A 161 0.98 -33.09 -14.99
CA VAL A 161 -0.30 -32.67 -15.57
C VAL A 161 -0.13 -32.01 -16.95
N LEU A 162 1.04 -31.39 -17.23
CA LEU A 162 1.31 -30.80 -18.54
C LEU A 162 1.20 -31.82 -19.68
N SER A 163 1.53 -33.09 -19.42
CA SER A 163 1.45 -34.15 -20.43
C SER A 163 0.02 -34.56 -20.81
N TYR A 164 -0.97 -34.19 -20.00
CA TYR A 164 -2.38 -34.50 -20.23
C TYR A 164 -3.16 -33.34 -20.86
N LEU A 165 -2.50 -32.19 -21.09
CA LEU A 165 -3.11 -31.05 -21.76
C LEU A 165 -3.52 -31.43 -23.18
N GLN A 166 -4.78 -31.11 -23.51
CA GLN A 166 -5.28 -31.28 -24.88
C GLN A 166 -4.64 -30.24 -25.80
N PRO A 167 -4.58 -30.49 -27.12
CA PRO A 167 -4.14 -29.48 -28.09
C PRO A 167 -4.99 -28.22 -27.98
N ILE A 168 -4.34 -27.06 -28.07
CA ILE A 168 -5.01 -25.75 -28.13
C ILE A 168 -5.84 -25.70 -29.41
N VAL A 169 -7.15 -25.47 -29.31
CA VAL A 169 -8.02 -25.24 -30.47
C VAL A 169 -8.24 -23.75 -30.74
N GLU A 170 -8.92 -23.42 -31.84
CA GLU A 170 -9.27 -22.04 -32.19
C GLU A 170 -9.99 -21.37 -31.00
N TYR A 171 -9.51 -20.19 -30.58
CA TYR A 171 -9.99 -19.40 -29.42
C TYR A 171 -9.61 -19.92 -28.02
N GLU A 172 -8.64 -20.83 -27.92
CA GLU A 172 -8.03 -21.20 -26.65
C GLU A 172 -6.65 -20.56 -26.44
N HIS A 173 -6.27 -20.43 -25.17
CA HIS A 173 -4.90 -20.11 -24.78
C HIS A 173 -4.49 -20.95 -23.57
N ILE A 174 -3.19 -21.15 -23.41
CA ILE A 174 -2.62 -21.79 -22.23
C ILE A 174 -2.06 -20.70 -21.34
N THR A 175 -2.41 -20.72 -20.06
CA THR A 175 -1.66 -19.95 -19.06
C THR A 175 -0.76 -20.90 -18.27
N TYR A 176 0.53 -20.65 -18.34
CA TYR A 176 1.51 -21.29 -17.47
C TYR A 176 1.61 -20.50 -16.18
N THR A 177 1.53 -21.18 -15.04
CA THR A 177 1.83 -20.62 -13.72
C THR A 177 3.11 -21.26 -13.23
N LEU A 178 4.09 -20.42 -12.88
CA LEU A 178 5.40 -20.85 -12.45
C LEU A 178 5.69 -20.32 -11.06
N ILE A 179 6.26 -21.16 -10.19
CA ILE A 179 6.71 -20.76 -8.85
C ILE A 179 8.20 -21.03 -8.75
N TYR A 180 8.98 -20.03 -8.35
CA TYR A 180 10.42 -20.21 -8.18
C TYR A 180 10.72 -20.77 -6.80
N ASN A 181 11.17 -22.03 -6.77
CA ASN A 181 11.53 -22.74 -5.55
C ASN A 181 12.88 -23.44 -5.71
N ASN A 182 13.74 -23.31 -4.71
CA ASN A 182 15.04 -24.00 -4.64
C ASN A 182 15.88 -23.85 -5.92
N GLY A 183 15.87 -22.65 -6.51
CA GLY A 183 16.68 -22.34 -7.70
C GLY A 183 16.07 -22.74 -9.04
N LYS A 184 14.84 -23.29 -9.07
CA LYS A 184 14.13 -23.71 -10.29
C LYS A 184 12.69 -23.21 -10.31
N TRP A 185 12.11 -23.19 -11.50
CA TRP A 185 10.69 -22.89 -11.71
C TRP A 185 9.85 -24.17 -11.74
N ASP A 186 8.97 -24.34 -10.77
CA ASP A 186 7.93 -25.37 -10.80
C ASP A 186 6.81 -24.92 -11.73
N VAL A 187 6.59 -25.66 -12.83
CA VAL A 187 5.69 -25.27 -13.92
C VAL A 187 4.39 -26.05 -13.85
N THR A 188 3.28 -25.30 -13.82
CA THR A 188 1.91 -25.81 -14.00
C THR A 188 1.22 -25.04 -15.12
N ALA A 189 0.14 -25.59 -15.67
CA ALA A 189 -0.58 -24.93 -16.74
C ALA A 189 -2.05 -25.34 -16.77
N CYS A 190 -2.88 -24.44 -17.28
CA CYS A 190 -4.29 -24.66 -17.58
C CYS A 190 -4.65 -24.06 -18.93
N ILE A 191 -5.59 -24.70 -19.62
CA ILE A 191 -6.17 -24.22 -20.88
C ILE A 191 -7.45 -23.45 -20.55
N PHE A 192 -7.63 -22.31 -21.21
CA PHE A 192 -8.84 -21.50 -21.10
C PHE A 192 -9.50 -21.32 -22.46
N ALA A 193 -10.82 -21.55 -22.50
CA ALA A 193 -11.66 -21.24 -23.65
C ALA A 193 -12.04 -19.74 -23.64
N GLY A 194 -11.91 -19.06 -24.79
CA GLY A 194 -12.39 -17.69 -24.98
C GLY A 194 -11.34 -16.59 -24.96
N GLY A 195 -10.09 -16.88 -25.36
CA GLY A 195 -9.04 -15.86 -25.48
C GLY A 195 -8.41 -15.87 -26.87
N SER A 196 -8.80 -14.96 -27.75
CA SER A 196 -7.96 -14.59 -28.88
C SER A 196 -6.92 -13.57 -28.40
N ALA A 197 -5.67 -13.74 -28.84
CA ALA A 197 -4.74 -12.62 -28.90
C ALA A 197 -5.36 -11.61 -29.86
N ASN A 198 -6.21 -10.70 -29.37
CA ASN A 198 -6.82 -9.72 -30.25
C ASN A 198 -5.69 -8.91 -30.89
N VAL A 199 -5.65 -9.05 -32.21
CA VAL A 199 -4.91 -8.29 -33.21
C VAL A 199 -5.05 -6.79 -32.96
#